data_AF-A0A8H4BFU5-F1
#
_entry.id   AF-A0A8H4BFU5-F1
#
_cell.length_a   1.000
_cell.length_b   1.000
_cell.length_c   1.000
_cell.angle_alpha   90.00
_cell.angle_beta   90.00
_cell.angle_gamma   90.00
#
_symmetry.space_group_name_H-M   'P 1'
#
loop_
_entity.id
_entity.type
_entity.pdbx_description
1 polymer ?
#
loop_
_entity_poly.entity_id
_entity_poly.type
_entity_poly.pdbx_seq_one_letter_code
_entity_poly.pdbx_strand_id
1 'polypeptide(L)'
;MQLKALSLATLGFLLLSSGSFVQAADTVNDIAVVHGGAAQLSDSYLSAFDADDTEDVDFELSEEFDEESHILTKRASDCSKYHTVSGSDSCVKIAKKYGVTLNNIYDWNPQIKSGCPNLNNGKKYCVQKGGSASSKISNLAAKKSTTKKKATKKSTKKSSSKKSSSKKETRKKLQSKSAFTYYWIAQPGDYSGGKSVSVKTCSGKTIGSVGENYADALVMEGTGVVGSKIVNLGGCSCSGYKCFELVDKESDPYGLTSFGTPLRPYVTIASNDIKKNTKIYVPSLVGWKVPGSGKTHNGCLLVDDQSWSFNGKHIDFYVYSMDNYEKLDKAHKINNVDIYQGGSCKLLNYM
;
A
#
# COMPACT_ATOMS: atom_id res chain seq x y z
N MET A 1 -78.16 -15.60 40.63
CA MET A 1 -79.23 -15.95 39.65
C MET A 1 -78.63 -15.91 38.24
N GLN A 2 -79.44 -16.09 37.19
CA GLN A 2 -79.00 -16.25 35.78
C GLN A 2 -78.21 -15.01 35.27
N LEU A 3 -77.20 -15.04 34.38
CA LEU A 3 -76.78 -15.93 33.27
C LEU A 3 -77.50 -15.63 31.93
N LYS A 4 -76.69 -15.46 30.85
CA LYS A 4 -77.02 -15.10 29.43
C LYS A 4 -77.03 -13.58 29.16
N ALA A 5 -76.75 -13.11 27.94
CA ALA A 5 -76.66 -13.84 26.65
C ALA A 5 -75.44 -13.50 25.77
N LEU A 6 -75.00 -14.50 24.98
CA LEU A 6 -74.31 -14.28 23.70
C LEU A 6 -75.35 -14.03 22.61
N SER A 7 -74.93 -13.46 21.48
CA SER A 7 -75.62 -13.61 20.19
C SER A 7 -74.63 -14.05 19.11
N LEU A 8 -75.08 -14.88 18.17
CA LEU A 8 -74.29 -15.50 17.10
C LEU A 8 -74.94 -15.23 15.73
N ALA A 9 -74.14 -14.83 14.75
CA ALA A 9 -74.38 -14.98 13.31
C ALA A 9 -73.00 -14.90 12.61
N THR A 10 -72.45 -15.91 11.91
CA THR A 10 -72.89 -16.61 10.67
C THR A 10 -73.00 -15.69 9.45
N LEU A 11 -72.40 -15.97 8.28
CA LEU A 11 -71.51 -17.07 7.88
C LEU A 11 -70.65 -16.61 6.67
N GLY A 12 -69.46 -17.18 6.45
CA GLY A 12 -68.52 -16.69 5.41
C GLY A 12 -67.58 -17.75 4.83
N PHE A 13 -68.14 -18.76 4.15
CA PHE A 13 -67.41 -19.58 3.17
C PHE A 13 -66.88 -18.70 2.01
N LEU A 14 -65.84 -19.05 1.25
CA LEU A 14 -64.80 -20.08 1.34
C LEU A 14 -63.78 -19.79 0.22
N LEU A 15 -62.49 -20.07 0.42
CA LEU A 15 -61.61 -20.59 -0.64
C LEU A 15 -60.31 -21.17 -0.06
N LEU A 16 -59.85 -22.27 -0.64
CA LEU A 16 -58.65 -22.98 -0.22
C LEU A 16 -57.44 -22.48 -1.03
N SER A 17 -56.27 -22.46 -0.41
CA SER A 17 -55.04 -22.89 -1.08
C SER A 17 -54.23 -23.78 -0.13
N SER A 18 -53.64 -24.84 -0.68
CA SER A 18 -53.03 -25.94 0.08
C SER A 18 -51.51 -25.77 0.22
N GLY A 19 -50.97 -26.00 1.42
CA GLY A 19 -49.54 -26.09 1.68
C GLY A 19 -49.29 -26.65 3.08
N SER A 20 -48.74 -27.86 3.18
CA SER A 20 -48.68 -28.61 4.44
C SER A 20 -47.58 -28.14 5.40
N PHE A 21 -47.89 -28.22 6.69
CA PHE A 21 -46.94 -28.22 7.79
C PHE A 21 -45.97 -29.41 7.70
N VAL A 22 -44.68 -29.20 7.98
CA VAL A 22 -43.77 -30.20 8.56
C VAL A 22 -42.98 -29.52 9.68
N GLN A 23 -42.66 -30.27 10.73
CA GLN A 23 -42.12 -29.75 11.99
C GLN A 23 -40.58 -29.87 12.07
N ALA A 24 -39.97 -29.18 13.02
CA ALA A 24 -38.52 -29.08 13.19
C ALA A 24 -37.80 -30.41 13.53
N ALA A 25 -36.52 -30.47 13.16
CA ALA A 25 -35.52 -31.38 13.72
C ALA A 25 -34.14 -30.69 13.71
N ASP A 26 -33.37 -30.82 14.79
CA ASP A 26 -32.02 -30.27 14.90
C ASP A 26 -31.00 -31.06 14.07
N THR A 27 -30.17 -30.37 13.28
CA THR A 27 -28.83 -30.85 12.91
C THR A 27 -27.83 -29.70 12.93
N VAL A 28 -26.64 -29.98 13.45
CA VAL A 28 -25.49 -29.05 13.45
C VAL A 28 -24.79 -29.02 12.09
N ASN A 29 -23.93 -28.01 11.91
CA ASN A 29 -23.16 -27.64 10.71
C ASN A 29 -23.93 -26.85 9.65
N ASP A 30 -23.75 -25.52 9.71
CA ASP A 30 -23.84 -24.65 8.54
C ASP A 30 -22.55 -23.83 8.43
N ILE A 31 -21.48 -24.48 7.92
CA ILE A 31 -20.34 -23.74 7.37
C ILE A 31 -20.80 -23.26 6.00
N ALA A 32 -21.34 -22.05 5.95
CA ALA A 32 -21.71 -21.39 4.70
C ALA A 32 -20.45 -21.17 3.83
N VAL A 33 -20.19 -22.11 2.91
CA VAL A 33 -19.11 -22.01 1.93
C VAL A 33 -19.46 -20.91 0.93
N VAL A 34 -19.09 -19.67 1.29
CA VAL A 34 -19.14 -18.54 0.37
C VAL A 34 -18.07 -18.78 -0.70
N HIS A 35 -18.49 -19.27 -1.86
CA HIS A 35 -17.67 -19.21 -3.06
C HIS A 35 -17.38 -17.74 -3.38
N GLY A 36 -16.16 -17.32 -3.06
CA GLY A 36 -15.72 -15.93 -3.19
C GLY A 36 -15.63 -15.50 -4.65
N GLY A 37 -16.73 -14.96 -5.20
CA GLY A 37 -16.69 -14.16 -6.41
C GLY A 37 -15.79 -12.95 -6.19
N ALA A 38 -14.84 -12.72 -7.10
CA ALA A 38 -13.96 -11.57 -7.02
C ALA A 38 -14.77 -10.26 -7.06
N ALA A 39 -14.56 -9.39 -6.08
CA ALA A 39 -15.11 -8.04 -6.12
C ALA A 39 -14.54 -7.32 -7.36
N GLN A 40 -15.41 -6.90 -8.28
CA GLN A 40 -14.96 -6.24 -9.51
C GLN A 40 -14.38 -4.87 -9.15
N LEU A 41 -13.09 -4.70 -9.45
CA LEU A 41 -12.35 -3.48 -9.19
C LEU A 41 -12.74 -2.41 -10.21
N SER A 42 -12.81 -1.15 -9.79
CA SER A 42 -13.28 -0.05 -10.63
C SER A 42 -12.46 0.17 -11.91
N ASP A 43 -13.10 0.71 -12.95
CA ASP A 43 -12.43 1.18 -14.18
C ASP A 43 -11.26 2.15 -13.86
N SER A 44 -11.41 3.00 -12.84
CA SER A 44 -10.35 3.89 -12.33
C SER A 44 -9.12 3.13 -11.81
N TYR A 45 -9.33 2.05 -11.06
CA TYR A 45 -8.26 1.16 -10.61
C TYR A 45 -7.63 0.43 -11.81
N LEU A 46 -8.46 -0.16 -12.67
CA LEU A 46 -8.06 -1.01 -13.80
C LEU A 46 -7.31 -0.27 -14.91
N SER A 47 -7.63 1.01 -15.16
CA SER A 47 -7.09 1.85 -16.25
C SER A 47 -5.56 1.96 -16.39
N ALA A 48 -4.78 1.53 -15.38
CA ALA A 48 -3.31 1.44 -15.48
C ALA A 48 -2.81 0.13 -16.13
N PHE A 49 -3.61 -0.93 -16.05
CA PHE A 49 -3.34 -2.27 -16.58
C PHE A 49 -3.75 -2.42 -18.05
N ASP A 50 -4.68 -1.57 -18.51
CA ASP A 50 -5.14 -1.48 -19.90
C ASP A 50 -4.02 -0.96 -20.84
N ALA A 51 -3.07 -1.86 -21.11
CA ALA A 51 -2.06 -1.73 -22.13
C ALA A 51 -2.03 -3.04 -22.94
N ASP A 52 -2.23 -2.88 -24.25
CA ASP A 52 -2.41 -3.91 -25.27
C ASP A 52 -1.38 -5.06 -25.26
N ASP A 53 -1.76 -6.14 -25.96
CA ASP A 53 -0.98 -7.35 -26.31
C ASP A 53 -0.63 -8.35 -25.19
N THR A 54 -0.54 -9.62 -25.59
CA THR A 54 -0.16 -10.86 -24.84
C THR A 54 -1.15 -11.33 -23.76
N GLU A 55 -1.78 -12.51 -23.87
CA GLU A 55 -1.29 -13.89 -24.21
C GLU A 55 -0.44 -14.50 -23.09
N ASP A 56 -0.78 -15.73 -22.71
CA ASP A 56 -0.38 -16.36 -21.45
C ASP A 56 1.00 -17.04 -21.51
N VAL A 57 1.60 -17.24 -20.32
CA VAL A 57 2.81 -18.03 -20.15
C VAL A 57 2.74 -18.77 -18.81
N ASP A 58 2.66 -20.10 -18.86
CA ASP A 58 2.84 -20.97 -17.70
C ASP A 58 4.27 -20.88 -17.14
N PHE A 59 4.40 -21.05 -15.82
CA PHE A 59 5.69 -21.26 -15.17
C PHE A 59 5.56 -22.25 -14.00
N GLU A 60 6.39 -23.29 -14.03
CA GLU A 60 6.33 -24.45 -13.12
C GLU A 60 7.31 -24.30 -11.94
N LEU A 61 6.98 -24.90 -10.79
CA LEU A 61 7.73 -24.75 -9.54
C LEU A 61 8.72 -25.88 -9.26
N SER A 62 9.78 -25.56 -8.53
CA SER A 62 10.53 -26.51 -7.68
C SER A 62 11.12 -25.76 -6.47
N GLU A 63 11.39 -26.47 -5.37
CA GLU A 63 11.73 -25.91 -4.05
C GLU A 63 12.76 -26.77 -3.30
N GLU A 64 13.53 -26.17 -2.38
CA GLU A 64 14.13 -26.70 -1.11
C GLU A 64 15.01 -25.56 -0.51
N PHE A 65 14.86 -25.13 0.75
CA PHE A 65 15.43 -25.64 2.03
C PHE A 65 16.98 -25.55 2.12
N ASP A 66 17.65 -25.09 3.20
CA ASP A 66 17.33 -25.02 4.65
C ASP A 66 17.77 -23.68 5.36
N GLU A 67 17.32 -23.40 6.61
CA GLU A 67 17.82 -22.34 7.55
C GLU A 67 18.40 -23.01 8.84
N GLU A 68 19.12 -22.43 9.83
CA GLU A 68 19.45 -21.06 10.30
C GLU A 68 20.85 -21.07 10.99
N SER A 69 21.49 -19.91 11.24
CA SER A 69 22.52 -19.79 12.30
C SER A 69 22.71 -18.34 12.81
N HIS A 70 23.11 -18.23 14.09
CA HIS A 70 22.74 -17.10 14.95
C HIS A 70 23.53 -15.80 14.75
N ILE A 71 22.82 -14.65 14.81
CA ILE A 71 23.40 -13.31 14.66
C ILE A 71 23.76 -12.69 16.03
N LEU A 72 25.06 -12.52 16.28
CA LEU A 72 25.56 -11.62 17.33
C LEU A 72 25.20 -10.16 16.98
N THR A 73 24.45 -9.48 17.87
CA THR A 73 23.87 -8.16 17.59
C THR A 73 24.93 -7.07 17.46
N LYS A 74 25.36 -6.78 16.22
CA LYS A 74 26.29 -5.69 15.90
C LYS A 74 25.63 -4.33 16.17
N ARG A 75 26.00 -3.71 17.30
CA ARG A 75 25.66 -2.33 17.63
C ARG A 75 26.17 -1.37 16.55
N ALA A 76 25.38 -0.37 16.17
CA ALA A 76 25.79 0.63 15.17
C ALA A 76 27.04 1.40 15.65
N SER A 77 28.19 1.08 15.04
CA SER A 77 29.52 1.58 15.40
C SER A 77 29.81 3.02 14.93
N ASP A 78 28.84 3.63 14.24
CA ASP A 78 28.89 4.91 13.55
C ASP A 78 27.82 5.90 14.06
N CYS A 79 27.17 5.60 15.20
CA CYS A 79 26.14 6.45 15.79
C CYS A 79 26.73 7.73 16.42
N SER A 80 26.31 8.90 15.95
CA SER A 80 26.73 10.22 16.47
C SER A 80 25.80 10.79 17.54
N LYS A 81 24.55 10.31 17.63
CA LYS A 81 23.58 10.80 18.62
C LYS A 81 22.62 9.70 19.07
N TYR A 82 22.43 9.60 20.39
CA TYR A 82 21.48 8.68 21.01
C TYR A 82 20.31 9.42 21.65
N HIS A 83 19.12 8.83 21.55
CA HIS A 83 17.94 9.18 22.32
C HIS A 83 17.74 8.18 23.46
N THR A 84 17.25 8.65 24.62
CA THR A 84 16.89 7.77 25.76
C THR A 84 15.37 7.75 25.88
N VAL A 85 14.77 6.57 25.76
CA VAL A 85 13.31 6.39 25.65
C VAL A 85 12.61 6.68 26.98
N SER A 86 11.55 7.50 26.92
CA SER A 86 10.57 7.68 27.99
C SER A 86 9.26 6.93 27.68
N GLY A 87 8.42 6.69 28.70
CA GLY A 87 7.17 5.94 28.56
C GLY A 87 6.10 6.55 27.66
N SER A 88 6.35 7.74 27.09
CA SER A 88 5.50 8.39 26.07
C SER A 88 6.07 8.33 24.65
N ASP A 89 7.34 7.96 24.48
CA ASP A 89 7.99 7.90 23.16
C ASP A 89 7.57 6.64 22.39
N SER A 90 7.45 6.78 21.07
CA SER A 90 7.33 5.71 20.07
C SER A 90 8.37 5.97 18.98
N CYS A 91 8.71 5.00 18.15
CA CYS A 91 9.67 5.25 17.07
C CYS A 91 9.19 6.34 16.10
N VAL A 92 7.87 6.48 15.87
CA VAL A 92 7.30 7.58 15.09
C VAL A 92 7.55 8.93 15.78
N LYS A 93 7.30 9.03 17.10
CA LYS A 93 7.59 10.23 17.89
C LYS A 93 9.10 10.56 17.90
N ILE A 94 9.97 9.56 17.97
CA ILE A 94 11.43 9.71 17.94
C ILE A 94 11.90 10.18 16.56
N ALA A 95 11.47 9.51 15.49
CA ALA A 95 11.77 9.88 14.10
C ALA A 95 11.40 11.36 13.83
N LYS A 96 10.16 11.74 14.18
CA LYS A 96 9.61 13.09 14.11
C LYS A 96 10.40 14.11 14.97
N LYS A 97 10.84 13.72 16.17
CA LYS A 97 11.61 14.55 17.13
C LYS A 97 13.05 14.84 16.69
N TYR A 98 13.65 13.97 15.88
CA TYR A 98 15.01 14.16 15.35
C TYR A 98 15.05 14.51 13.86
N GLY A 99 13.91 14.56 13.17
CA GLY A 99 13.82 14.92 11.75
C GLY A 99 14.35 13.84 10.81
N VAL A 100 14.13 12.56 11.18
CA VAL A 100 14.63 11.37 10.46
C VAL A 100 13.47 10.45 10.09
N THR A 101 13.66 9.54 9.14
CA THR A 101 12.63 8.58 8.72
C THR A 101 12.46 7.46 9.76
N LEU A 102 11.37 6.68 9.67
CA LEU A 102 11.19 5.51 10.51
C LEU A 102 12.23 4.41 10.18
N ASN A 103 12.52 4.20 8.89
CA ASN A 103 13.59 3.28 8.48
C ASN A 103 14.97 3.71 8.99
N ASN A 104 15.30 5.01 9.06
CA ASN A 104 16.52 5.45 9.74
C ASN A 104 16.56 5.00 11.21
N ILE A 105 15.42 5.00 11.92
CA ILE A 105 15.36 4.49 13.29
C ILE A 105 15.57 2.96 13.32
N TYR A 106 15.04 2.20 12.36
CA TYR A 106 15.28 0.76 12.22
C TYR A 106 16.74 0.43 11.82
N ASP A 107 17.24 1.00 10.72
CA ASP A 107 18.58 0.81 10.16
C ASP A 107 19.70 1.12 11.17
N TRP A 108 19.51 2.14 11.99
CA TRP A 108 20.50 2.55 13.00
C TRP A 108 20.33 1.79 14.33
N ASN A 109 19.28 0.97 14.45
CA ASN A 109 18.99 0.13 15.60
C ASN A 109 18.46 -1.25 15.16
N PRO A 110 19.28 -2.16 14.60
CA PRO A 110 18.83 -3.49 14.18
C PRO A 110 18.21 -4.36 15.30
N GLN A 111 18.30 -3.93 16.56
CA GLN A 111 17.59 -4.53 17.69
C GLN A 111 16.10 -4.11 17.80
N ILE A 112 15.64 -3.09 17.07
CA ILE A 112 14.24 -2.66 17.03
C ILE A 112 13.48 -3.53 16.00
N LYS A 113 12.30 -4.04 16.39
CA LYS A 113 11.34 -4.65 15.45
C LYS A 113 10.41 -3.59 14.83
N SER A 114 9.86 -3.87 13.65
CA SER A 114 8.80 -3.03 13.06
C SER A 114 7.61 -2.88 14.01
N GLY A 115 6.92 -1.73 13.95
CA GLY A 115 5.92 -1.30 14.94
C GLY A 115 6.50 -0.89 16.31
N CYS A 116 7.79 -1.14 16.54
CA CYS A 116 8.53 -0.86 17.78
C CYS A 116 8.00 -1.48 19.09
N PRO A 117 7.52 -2.74 19.11
CA PRO A 117 7.04 -3.41 20.33
C PRO A 117 8.15 -3.64 21.38
N ASN A 118 9.42 -3.47 21.01
CA ASN A 118 10.59 -3.64 21.88
C ASN A 118 11.40 -2.34 22.06
N LEU A 119 10.76 -1.18 21.91
CA LEU A 119 11.31 0.12 22.30
C LEU A 119 11.26 0.27 23.83
N ASN A 120 12.37 -0.02 24.50
CA ASN A 120 12.42 -0.18 25.95
C ASN A 120 12.71 1.13 26.69
N ASN A 121 11.86 1.48 27.66
CA ASN A 121 12.06 2.62 28.56
C ASN A 121 13.43 2.62 29.22
N GLY A 122 14.06 3.79 29.30
CA GLY A 122 15.40 3.98 29.88
C GLY A 122 16.56 3.42 29.03
N LYS A 123 16.31 2.72 27.92
CA LYS A 123 17.35 2.29 26.98
C LYS A 123 17.68 3.40 25.97
N LYS A 124 18.90 3.33 25.41
CA LYS A 124 19.43 4.29 24.44
C LYS A 124 19.44 3.70 23.03
N TYR A 125 18.83 4.42 22.10
CA TYR A 125 18.70 4.07 20.68
C TYR A 125 19.32 5.17 19.82
N CYS A 126 19.93 4.79 18.70
CA CYS A 126 20.57 5.71 17.78
C CYS A 126 19.53 6.57 17.03
N VAL A 127 19.79 7.86 16.90
CA VAL A 127 18.93 8.84 16.21
C VAL A 127 19.71 9.79 15.29
N GLN A 128 21.01 9.52 15.08
CA GLN A 128 21.84 10.19 14.08
C GLN A 128 23.13 9.38 13.87
N LYS A 129 23.60 9.23 12.62
CA LYS A 129 24.93 8.68 12.28
C LYS A 129 25.99 9.77 12.07
N GLY A 130 27.27 9.38 12.10
CA GLY A 130 28.42 10.27 11.94
C GLY A 130 28.88 10.39 10.48
N GLY A 131 28.59 11.54 9.86
CA GLY A 131 28.90 11.83 8.45
C GLY A 131 27.78 11.34 7.51
N SER A 132 27.52 11.98 6.36
CA SER A 132 28.17 13.16 5.75
C SER A 132 27.23 14.38 5.70
N ALA A 133 27.78 15.58 5.48
CA ALA A 133 27.01 16.83 5.49
C ALA A 133 26.27 17.09 4.17
N SER A 134 24.95 17.29 4.25
CA SER A 134 24.11 17.70 3.11
C SER A 134 24.04 19.22 3.01
N SER A 135 24.87 19.82 2.15
CA SER A 135 24.90 21.27 1.92
C SER A 135 23.64 21.77 1.21
N LYS A 136 22.91 22.72 1.83
CA LYS A 136 21.85 23.47 1.17
C LYS A 136 22.44 24.45 0.15
N ILE A 137 22.00 24.40 -1.10
CA ILE A 137 22.06 25.54 -2.04
C ILE A 137 20.69 25.67 -2.71
N SER A 138 20.19 26.90 -2.84
CA SER A 138 18.84 27.24 -3.31
C SER A 138 18.76 27.50 -4.81
N ASN A 139 17.63 27.13 -5.42
CA ASN A 139 17.29 27.47 -6.80
C ASN A 139 17.22 28.98 -7.07
N LEU A 140 17.49 29.39 -8.31
CA LEU A 140 16.91 30.63 -8.87
C LEU A 140 16.49 30.44 -10.35
N ALA A 141 15.41 31.13 -10.70
CA ALA A 141 14.50 30.86 -11.82
C ALA A 141 15.06 30.81 -13.26
N ALA A 142 14.38 30.03 -14.11
CA ALA A 142 14.33 30.21 -15.57
C ALA A 142 12.87 30.49 -16.01
N LYS A 143 12.69 31.34 -17.04
CA LYS A 143 11.41 32.01 -17.36
C LYS A 143 10.70 31.40 -18.60
N LYS A 144 9.36 31.39 -18.58
CA LYS A 144 8.49 31.00 -19.72
C LYS A 144 8.84 31.70 -21.04
N SER A 145 8.73 30.95 -22.15
CA SER A 145 8.31 31.45 -23.47
C SER A 145 7.38 30.42 -24.15
N THR A 146 6.82 30.73 -25.32
CA THR A 146 5.44 30.29 -25.64
C THR A 146 5.21 29.83 -27.08
N THR A 147 4.47 28.73 -27.25
CA THR A 147 3.59 28.34 -28.39
C THR A 147 4.06 28.50 -29.85
N LYS A 148 3.89 27.41 -30.63
CA LYS A 148 2.95 27.40 -31.77
C LYS A 148 2.45 25.98 -32.13
N LYS A 149 1.38 25.92 -32.93
CA LYS A 149 0.60 24.72 -33.33
C LYS A 149 0.67 24.50 -34.86
N LYS A 150 0.01 23.44 -35.35
CA LYS A 150 -0.20 23.02 -36.77
C LYS A 150 1.03 22.33 -37.43
N ALA A 151 0.87 21.40 -38.38
CA ALA A 151 -0.34 20.82 -38.98
C ALA A 151 -0.19 19.33 -39.36
N THR A 152 -1.31 18.63 -39.49
CA THR A 152 -1.43 17.23 -39.91
C THR A 152 -1.32 17.04 -41.43
N LYS A 153 -0.79 15.89 -41.90
CA LYS A 153 -1.12 15.30 -43.21
C LYS A 153 -1.14 13.77 -43.12
N LYS A 154 -1.93 13.12 -43.99
CA LYS A 154 -2.35 11.70 -43.87
C LYS A 154 -2.28 11.01 -45.25
N SER A 155 -1.44 9.97 -45.38
CA SER A 155 -1.41 8.95 -46.44
C SER A 155 -0.25 7.98 -46.15
N THR A 156 -0.25 6.68 -46.48
CA THR A 156 -1.30 5.79 -47.01
C THR A 156 -1.01 4.35 -46.52
N LYS A 157 -1.97 3.42 -46.55
CA LYS A 157 -1.69 1.99 -46.32
C LYS A 157 -0.81 1.42 -47.44
N LYS A 158 0.16 0.56 -47.10
CA LYS A 158 0.58 -0.56 -47.97
C LYS A 158 0.88 -1.79 -47.12
N SER A 159 0.25 -2.91 -47.44
CA SER A 159 0.52 -4.19 -46.77
C SER A 159 1.84 -4.79 -47.25
N SER A 160 2.60 -5.38 -46.34
CA SER A 160 3.65 -6.36 -46.64
C SER A 160 3.89 -7.21 -45.40
N SER A 161 3.84 -8.52 -45.54
CA SER A 161 4.01 -9.49 -44.46
C SER A 161 5.43 -9.49 -43.91
N LYS A 162 5.59 -9.47 -42.58
CA LYS A 162 6.89 -9.68 -41.92
C LYS A 162 6.79 -10.69 -40.78
N LYS A 163 7.34 -11.86 -41.10
CA LYS A 163 7.87 -12.93 -40.23
C LYS A 163 8.13 -12.49 -38.78
N SER A 164 7.62 -13.26 -37.82
CA SER A 164 7.96 -13.07 -36.41
C SER A 164 9.48 -13.07 -36.23
N SER A 165 9.95 -12.05 -35.53
CA SER A 165 11.34 -11.93 -35.08
C SER A 165 11.29 -11.25 -33.73
N SER A 166 11.89 -11.90 -32.72
CA SER A 166 11.95 -11.39 -31.35
C SER A 166 12.72 -10.06 -31.35
N LYS A 167 11.99 -8.94 -31.30
CA LYS A 167 12.58 -7.61 -31.24
C LYS A 167 13.48 -7.54 -30.00
N LYS A 168 14.78 -7.37 -30.19
CA LYS A 168 15.74 -7.17 -29.09
C LYS A 168 15.31 -5.94 -28.30
N GLU A 169 14.77 -6.19 -27.11
CA GLU A 169 14.03 -5.19 -26.34
C GLU A 169 14.98 -4.13 -25.76
N THR A 170 14.87 -2.89 -26.20
CA THR A 170 15.81 -1.83 -25.85
C THR A 170 15.39 -1.09 -24.58
N ARG A 171 16.00 -1.47 -23.44
CA ARG A 171 15.86 -0.74 -22.17
C ARG A 171 16.99 0.28 -21.99
N LYS A 172 16.63 1.52 -21.65
CA LYS A 172 17.56 2.56 -21.19
C LYS A 172 17.66 2.48 -19.67
N LYS A 173 18.87 2.39 -19.09
CA LYS A 173 19.05 2.58 -17.65
C LYS A 173 18.79 4.04 -17.29
N LEU A 174 17.88 4.28 -16.34
CA LEU A 174 17.61 5.60 -15.76
C LEU A 174 18.53 5.87 -14.57
N GLN A 175 18.65 4.91 -13.66
CA GLN A 175 19.41 5.05 -12.42
C GLN A 175 20.14 3.74 -12.09
N SER A 176 21.20 3.83 -11.29
CA SER A 176 21.94 2.66 -10.79
C SER A 176 22.20 2.77 -9.29
N LYS A 177 22.03 1.65 -8.57
CA LYS A 177 22.06 1.59 -7.10
C LYS A 177 21.22 2.71 -6.48
N SER A 178 19.96 2.81 -6.90
CA SER A 178 18.97 3.65 -6.23
C SER A 178 18.50 2.93 -4.98
N ALA A 179 18.30 3.68 -3.88
CA ALA A 179 17.79 3.10 -2.66
C ALA A 179 16.39 2.49 -2.91
N PHE A 180 16.13 1.36 -2.26
CA PHE A 180 14.90 0.59 -2.40
C PHE A 180 14.33 0.32 -1.02
N THR A 181 13.10 0.76 -0.77
CA THR A 181 12.35 0.51 0.46
C THR A 181 10.93 0.05 0.14
N TYR A 182 10.15 -0.25 1.17
CA TYR A 182 8.79 -0.72 1.07
C TYR A 182 7.87 0.18 1.90
N TYR A 183 6.64 0.37 1.43
CA TYR A 183 5.57 1.02 2.20
C TYR A 183 4.22 0.29 2.03
N TRP A 184 3.34 0.49 3.00
CA TRP A 184 2.05 -0.20 3.13
C TRP A 184 1.00 0.76 3.72
N ILE A 185 -0.27 0.34 3.78
CA ILE A 185 -1.28 1.12 4.51
C ILE A 185 -1.25 0.71 5.98
N ALA A 186 -1.32 1.69 6.89
CA ALA A 186 -1.32 1.40 8.31
C ALA A 186 -2.56 0.56 8.68
N GLN A 187 -2.38 -0.53 9.42
CA GLN A 187 -3.46 -1.33 10.01
C GLN A 187 -3.50 -1.12 11.53
N PRO A 188 -4.69 -1.08 12.16
CA PRO A 188 -4.81 -0.86 13.60
C PRO A 188 -4.27 -2.02 14.46
N GLY A 189 -4.02 -3.19 13.86
CA GLY A 189 -3.39 -4.32 14.54
C GLY A 189 -1.88 -4.17 14.73
N ASP A 190 -1.20 -3.46 13.83
CA ASP A 190 0.27 -3.37 13.80
C ASP A 190 0.82 -2.44 14.90
N TYR A 191 -0.03 -1.57 15.48
CA TYR A 191 0.37 -0.49 16.39
C TYR A 191 -0.47 -0.48 17.67
N SER A 192 0.10 -0.96 18.77
CA SER A 192 -0.55 -0.99 20.08
C SER A 192 -0.20 0.19 20.99
N GLY A 193 -1.09 0.49 21.94
CA GLY A 193 -0.87 1.46 23.01
C GLY A 193 -1.08 2.95 22.65
N GLY A 194 -0.77 3.81 23.62
CA GLY A 194 -1.07 5.24 23.58
C GLY A 194 -2.49 5.57 24.04
N LYS A 195 -2.77 6.87 24.27
CA LYS A 195 -4.10 7.37 24.65
C LYS A 195 -5.09 7.30 23.48
N SER A 196 -6.39 7.22 23.74
CA SER A 196 -7.40 7.31 22.67
C SER A 196 -7.44 8.73 22.07
N VAL A 197 -7.44 8.83 20.75
CA VAL A 197 -7.51 10.07 19.97
C VAL A 197 -8.47 9.93 18.79
N SER A 198 -9.17 11.02 18.44
CA SER A 198 -10.15 11.01 17.35
C SER A 198 -9.55 11.36 15.99
N VAL A 199 -9.70 10.46 15.02
CA VAL A 199 -9.38 10.72 13.60
C VAL A 199 -10.51 11.53 12.99
N LYS A 200 -10.19 12.61 12.26
CA LYS A 200 -11.17 13.60 11.79
C LYS A 200 -10.96 14.01 10.33
N THR A 201 -12.05 14.41 9.66
CA THR A 201 -12.01 15.02 8.32
C THR A 201 -11.49 16.46 8.34
N CYS A 202 -11.12 17.01 7.17
CA CYS A 202 -10.87 18.44 7.02
C CYS A 202 -12.09 19.34 7.36
N SER A 203 -13.31 18.79 7.33
CA SER A 203 -14.53 19.43 7.84
C SER A 203 -14.77 19.23 9.34
N GLY A 204 -13.81 18.66 10.08
CA GLY A 204 -13.86 18.43 11.52
C GLY A 204 -14.71 17.23 11.98
N LYS A 205 -15.38 16.53 11.06
CA LYS A 205 -16.21 15.35 11.34
C LYS A 205 -15.34 14.18 11.81
N THR A 206 -15.66 13.59 12.97
CA THR A 206 -14.97 12.39 13.46
C THR A 206 -15.25 11.18 12.56
N ILE A 207 -14.19 10.49 12.15
CA ILE A 207 -14.21 9.27 11.33
C ILE A 207 -14.28 8.03 12.23
N GLY A 208 -13.57 8.10 13.37
CA GLY A 208 -13.47 7.09 14.43
C GLY A 208 -12.49 7.57 15.52
N SER A 209 -12.25 6.75 16.54
CA SER A 209 -11.19 6.99 17.54
C SER A 209 -10.27 5.77 17.63
N VAL A 210 -8.97 6.01 17.85
CA VAL A 210 -7.91 5.00 17.80
C VAL A 210 -6.83 5.29 18.85
N GLY A 211 -5.89 4.36 19.08
CA GLY A 211 -4.74 4.59 19.95
C GLY A 211 -3.74 5.59 19.36
N GLU A 212 -3.11 6.40 20.22
CA GLU A 212 -2.19 7.48 19.83
C GLU A 212 -1.05 7.00 18.92
N ASN A 213 -0.48 5.83 19.21
CA ASN A 213 0.61 5.27 18.42
C ASN A 213 0.18 4.93 16.98
N TYR A 214 -1.06 4.48 16.81
CA TYR A 214 -1.65 4.23 15.49
C TYR A 214 -2.05 5.54 14.79
N ALA A 215 -2.51 6.56 15.52
CA ALA A 215 -2.78 7.87 14.94
C ALA A 215 -1.50 8.57 14.44
N ASP A 216 -0.38 8.43 15.16
CA ASP A 216 0.93 8.87 14.68
C ASP A 216 1.37 8.07 13.43
N ALA A 217 1.12 6.75 13.37
CA ALA A 217 1.41 5.92 12.21
C ALA A 217 0.55 6.27 10.97
N LEU A 218 -0.75 6.52 11.13
CA LEU A 218 -1.64 7.00 10.06
C LEU A 218 -1.13 8.29 9.41
N VAL A 219 -0.49 9.18 10.17
CA VAL A 219 0.12 10.41 9.63
C VAL A 219 1.45 10.14 8.90
N MET A 220 2.12 9.03 9.23
CA MET A 220 3.41 8.62 8.68
C MET A 220 3.26 7.85 7.36
N GLU A 221 2.44 6.79 7.35
CA GLU A 221 2.18 5.98 6.15
C GLU A 221 1.30 6.71 5.12
N GLY A 222 0.61 7.78 5.52
CA GLY A 222 -0.26 8.57 4.66
C GLY A 222 -1.62 7.93 4.34
N THR A 223 -1.73 6.61 4.47
CA THR A 223 -2.95 5.82 4.23
C THR A 223 -3.14 4.79 5.36
N GLY A 224 -4.38 4.48 5.72
CA GLY A 224 -4.67 3.36 6.62
C GLY A 224 -6.14 3.10 6.87
N VAL A 225 -6.45 2.27 7.87
CA VAL A 225 -7.81 1.78 8.15
C VAL A 225 -8.36 2.30 9.48
N VAL A 226 -9.59 2.85 9.50
CA VAL A 226 -10.27 3.34 10.70
C VAL A 226 -11.66 2.70 10.82
N GLY A 227 -11.74 1.65 11.63
CA GLY A 227 -12.89 0.75 11.67
C GLY A 227 -12.98 -0.03 10.35
N SER A 228 -14.10 0.10 9.64
CA SER A 228 -14.30 -0.49 8.30
C SER A 228 -13.87 0.42 7.13
N LYS A 229 -13.42 1.66 7.40
CA LYS A 229 -13.17 2.69 6.37
C LYS A 229 -11.69 2.81 6.05
N ILE A 230 -11.35 3.01 4.78
CA ILE A 230 -10.01 3.44 4.37
C ILE A 230 -9.94 4.97 4.50
N VAL A 231 -8.80 5.48 4.95
CA VAL A 231 -8.52 6.91 5.07
C VAL A 231 -7.19 7.27 4.42
N ASN A 232 -7.12 8.45 3.80
CA ASN A 232 -5.89 9.05 3.28
C ASN A 232 -5.58 10.35 4.05
N LEU A 233 -4.32 10.76 4.07
CA LEU A 233 -3.88 11.99 4.71
C LEU A 233 -4.45 13.20 3.98
N GLY A 234 -5.24 14.01 4.68
CA GLY A 234 -5.92 15.17 4.08
C GLY A 234 -5.00 16.38 3.94
N GLY A 235 -5.32 17.28 3.01
CA GLY A 235 -4.52 18.47 2.70
C GLY A 235 -4.45 19.54 3.81
N CYS A 236 -4.99 19.27 4.99
CA CYS A 236 -5.19 20.24 6.07
C CYS A 236 -4.70 19.71 7.44
N SER A 237 -4.96 20.45 8.53
CA SER A 237 -4.55 20.04 9.90
C SER A 237 -5.69 20.25 10.90
N CYS A 238 -5.82 19.32 11.83
CA CYS A 238 -6.85 19.25 12.86
C CYS A 238 -6.26 19.66 14.23
N SER A 239 -7.11 19.88 15.23
CA SER A 239 -6.62 20.12 16.60
C SER A 239 -5.90 18.88 17.14
N GLY A 240 -4.57 18.98 17.31
CA GLY A 240 -3.68 17.92 17.79
C GLY A 240 -3.05 17.00 16.73
N TYR A 241 -3.66 16.84 15.56
CA TYR A 241 -3.26 15.86 14.53
C TYR A 241 -3.43 16.41 13.11
N LYS A 242 -2.92 15.70 12.09
CA LYS A 242 -3.41 15.91 10.73
C LYS A 242 -4.87 15.45 10.61
N CYS A 243 -5.61 16.06 9.69
CA CYS A 243 -6.91 15.51 9.31
C CYS A 243 -6.72 14.48 8.18
N PHE A 244 -7.77 13.73 7.92
CA PHE A 244 -7.82 12.67 6.91
C PHE A 244 -9.00 12.87 5.97
N GLU A 245 -8.99 12.18 4.85
CA GLU A 245 -10.08 12.15 3.88
C GLU A 245 -10.57 10.70 3.75
N LEU A 246 -11.88 10.50 3.59
CA LEU A 246 -12.45 9.17 3.42
C LEU A 246 -12.15 8.71 1.99
N VAL A 247 -11.54 7.54 1.86
CA VAL A 247 -11.35 6.89 0.57
C VAL A 247 -12.56 6.01 0.30
N ASP A 248 -13.08 6.08 -0.93
CA ASP A 248 -14.10 5.13 -1.39
C ASP A 248 -13.42 3.78 -1.68
N LYS A 249 -13.92 2.73 -1.04
CA LYS A 249 -13.34 1.39 -1.09
C LYS A 249 -13.70 0.65 -2.40
N GLU A 250 -14.73 1.09 -3.11
CA GLU A 250 -15.13 0.48 -4.39
C GLU A 250 -14.25 1.02 -5.54
N SER A 251 -13.92 2.32 -5.52
CA SER A 251 -12.97 2.89 -6.46
C SER A 251 -11.51 2.55 -6.13
N ASP A 252 -11.11 2.75 -4.86
CA ASP A 252 -9.72 2.77 -4.41
C ASP A 252 -9.49 1.86 -3.17
N PRO A 253 -9.68 0.53 -3.29
CA PRO A 253 -9.65 -0.43 -2.18
C PRO A 253 -8.31 -0.54 -1.43
N TYR A 254 -7.28 0.14 -1.91
CA TYR A 254 -5.92 0.15 -1.37
C TYR A 254 -5.46 1.57 -0.96
N GLY A 255 -6.32 2.58 -1.08
CA GLY A 255 -5.98 3.98 -0.79
C GLY A 255 -5.52 4.80 -1.99
N LEU A 256 -5.07 6.03 -1.74
CA LEU A 256 -4.74 7.02 -2.76
C LEU A 256 -3.30 7.50 -2.66
N THR A 257 -2.67 7.67 -3.83
CA THR A 257 -1.34 8.30 -3.98
C THR A 257 -1.36 9.79 -3.62
N SER A 258 -0.18 10.39 -3.52
CA SER A 258 0.04 11.84 -3.40
C SER A 258 -0.59 12.68 -4.53
N PHE A 259 -1.06 12.04 -5.60
CA PHE A 259 -1.72 12.68 -6.74
C PHE A 259 -3.22 12.34 -6.85
N GLY A 260 -3.80 11.63 -5.88
CA GLY A 260 -5.21 11.25 -5.89
C GLY A 260 -5.56 10.18 -6.94
N THR A 261 -4.61 9.29 -7.28
CA THR A 261 -4.88 8.08 -8.08
C THR A 261 -4.84 6.84 -7.18
N PRO A 262 -5.50 5.73 -7.55
CA PRO A 262 -5.47 4.50 -6.76
C PRO A 262 -4.05 3.98 -6.52
N LEU A 263 -3.75 3.63 -5.27
CA LEU A 263 -2.62 2.77 -4.93
C LEU A 263 -2.86 1.36 -5.50
N ARG A 264 -1.82 0.76 -6.09
CA ARG A 264 -1.91 -0.55 -6.77
C ARG A 264 -0.83 -1.48 -6.20
N PRO A 265 -1.21 -2.47 -5.36
CA PRO A 265 -0.25 -3.35 -4.69
C PRO A 265 0.70 -4.01 -5.67
N TYR A 266 1.99 -3.95 -5.34
CA TYR A 266 3.10 -4.48 -6.14
C TYR A 266 3.26 -3.83 -7.53
N VAL A 267 2.72 -2.63 -7.73
CA VAL A 267 2.76 -1.91 -9.03
C VAL A 267 3.14 -0.44 -8.84
N THR A 268 2.47 0.26 -7.92
CA THR A 268 2.79 1.67 -7.63
C THR A 268 4.13 1.77 -6.89
N ILE A 269 4.97 2.73 -7.32
CA ILE A 269 6.09 3.20 -6.52
C ILE A 269 6.04 4.71 -6.30
N ALA A 270 6.56 5.13 -5.15
CA ALA A 270 6.80 6.52 -4.85
C ALA A 270 8.21 6.94 -5.30
N SER A 271 8.33 8.07 -6.00
CA SER A 271 9.62 8.66 -6.39
C SER A 271 9.53 10.17 -6.59
N ASN A 272 10.61 10.88 -6.23
CA ASN A 272 10.66 12.35 -6.28
C ASN A 272 11.52 12.90 -7.42
N ASP A 273 12.36 12.07 -8.04
CA ASP A 273 13.24 12.44 -9.15
C ASP A 273 12.99 11.64 -10.44
N ILE A 274 12.13 10.60 -10.40
CA ILE A 274 11.55 10.00 -11.60
C ILE A 274 10.17 10.62 -11.85
N LYS A 275 9.86 10.94 -13.11
CA LYS A 275 8.62 11.65 -13.47
C LYS A 275 7.38 10.76 -13.29
N LYS A 276 6.28 11.33 -12.76
CA LYS A 276 4.95 10.71 -12.73
C LYS A 276 4.53 10.12 -14.10
N ASN A 277 3.80 9.01 -14.06
CA ASN A 277 3.31 8.19 -15.18
C ASN A 277 4.44 7.51 -15.98
N THR A 278 5.65 7.41 -15.42
CA THR A 278 6.72 6.62 -16.03
C THR A 278 6.54 5.15 -15.66
N LYS A 279 6.32 4.28 -16.65
CA LYS A 279 6.51 2.82 -16.48
C LYS A 279 8.02 2.53 -16.41
N ILE A 280 8.48 1.95 -15.31
CA ILE A 280 9.88 1.57 -15.07
C ILE A 280 10.01 0.05 -14.98
N TYR A 281 11.18 -0.45 -15.35
CA TYR A 281 11.55 -1.86 -15.21
C TYR A 281 12.69 -2.00 -14.19
N VAL A 282 12.52 -2.92 -13.24
CA VAL A 282 13.46 -3.21 -12.16
C VAL A 282 13.80 -4.71 -12.22
N PRO A 283 14.95 -5.10 -12.82
CA PRO A 283 15.26 -6.51 -13.12
C PRO A 283 15.32 -7.41 -11.88
N SER A 284 15.71 -6.86 -10.72
CA SER A 284 15.85 -7.60 -9.46
C SER A 284 14.52 -8.04 -8.85
N LEU A 285 13.38 -7.54 -9.36
CA LEU A 285 12.02 -7.87 -8.93
C LEU A 285 11.34 -8.88 -9.88
N VAL A 286 12.05 -9.45 -10.85
CA VAL A 286 11.53 -10.49 -11.74
C VAL A 286 11.50 -11.83 -11.01
N GLY A 287 10.38 -12.55 -11.07
CA GLY A 287 10.22 -13.88 -10.49
C GLY A 287 9.90 -13.90 -8.99
N TRP A 288 9.73 -12.74 -8.34
CA TRP A 288 9.32 -12.70 -6.93
C TRP A 288 7.91 -13.29 -6.77
N LYS A 289 7.74 -14.31 -5.92
CA LYS A 289 6.41 -14.81 -5.53
C LYS A 289 5.67 -13.68 -4.80
N VAL A 290 4.51 -13.23 -5.31
CA VAL A 290 3.82 -12.04 -4.77
C VAL A 290 2.86 -12.43 -3.62
N PRO A 291 3.11 -12.00 -2.37
CA PRO A 291 2.30 -12.42 -1.22
C PRO A 291 0.81 -12.09 -1.36
N GLY A 292 -0.04 -13.03 -0.94
CA GLY A 292 -1.49 -12.95 -1.11
C GLY A 292 -2.00 -13.30 -2.52
N SER A 293 -1.12 -13.70 -3.44
CA SER A 293 -1.48 -14.13 -4.80
C SER A 293 -0.74 -15.39 -5.23
N GLY A 294 -1.22 -16.05 -6.29
CA GLY A 294 -0.48 -17.12 -6.99
C GLY A 294 0.47 -16.61 -8.08
N LYS A 295 0.73 -15.30 -8.18
CA LYS A 295 1.42 -14.67 -9.31
C LYS A 295 2.89 -14.38 -8.98
N THR A 296 3.75 -14.42 -10.00
CA THR A 296 5.14 -13.93 -9.91
C THR A 296 5.27 -12.53 -10.51
N HIS A 297 6.01 -11.66 -9.84
CA HIS A 297 6.22 -10.29 -10.30
C HIS A 297 7.11 -10.22 -11.55
N ASN A 298 6.72 -9.41 -12.55
CA ASN A 298 7.40 -9.32 -13.85
C ASN A 298 8.48 -8.22 -13.95
N GLY A 299 8.73 -7.49 -12.85
CA GLY A 299 9.68 -6.39 -12.78
C GLY A 299 9.15 -5.03 -13.25
N CYS A 300 7.89 -4.91 -13.68
CA CYS A 300 7.33 -3.66 -14.22
C CYS A 300 6.46 -2.89 -13.23
N LEU A 301 6.83 -1.63 -13.00
CA LEU A 301 6.26 -0.75 -11.98
C LEU A 301 5.82 0.59 -12.59
N LEU A 302 4.96 1.30 -11.89
CA LEU A 302 4.46 2.62 -12.27
C LEU A 302 4.86 3.67 -11.23
N VAL A 303 5.54 4.73 -11.69
CA VAL A 303 5.78 5.94 -10.89
C VAL A 303 4.47 6.74 -10.83
N ASP A 304 3.64 6.48 -9.82
CA ASP A 304 2.33 7.11 -9.63
C ASP A 304 2.19 7.81 -8.27
N ASP A 305 3.26 7.91 -7.47
CA ASP A 305 3.23 8.44 -6.09
C ASP A 305 4.51 9.23 -5.70
N GLN A 306 4.50 9.93 -4.56
CA GLN A 306 5.63 10.71 -4.02
C GLN A 306 5.80 10.50 -2.51
N SER A 307 7.03 10.22 -2.07
CA SER A 307 7.35 10.06 -0.65
C SER A 307 7.75 11.40 -0.03
N TRP A 308 7.30 11.67 1.20
CA TRP A 308 7.77 12.83 1.98
C TRP A 308 9.07 12.53 2.74
N SER A 309 9.54 11.27 2.71
CA SER A 309 10.64 10.77 3.55
C SER A 309 12.04 10.91 2.93
N PHE A 310 12.15 11.07 1.60
CA PHE A 310 13.41 11.14 0.86
C PHE A 310 13.39 12.20 -0.25
N ASN A 311 14.57 12.60 -0.76
CA ASN A 311 14.69 13.64 -1.79
C ASN A 311 14.71 13.09 -3.23
N GLY A 312 15.25 11.90 -3.46
CA GLY A 312 15.46 11.33 -4.79
C GLY A 312 16.58 10.27 -4.81
N LYS A 313 16.81 9.66 -5.98
CA LYS A 313 17.63 8.46 -6.19
C LYS A 313 17.18 7.27 -5.30
N HIS A 314 15.88 7.22 -5.05
CA HIS A 314 15.20 6.33 -4.11
C HIS A 314 13.83 5.99 -4.73
N ILE A 315 13.41 4.73 -4.64
CA ILE A 315 12.03 4.33 -4.91
C ILE A 315 11.47 3.56 -3.71
N ASP A 316 10.21 3.84 -3.39
CA ASP A 316 9.45 3.15 -2.34
C ASP A 316 8.46 2.20 -3.01
N PHE A 317 8.48 0.90 -2.67
CA PHE A 317 7.66 -0.13 -3.31
C PHE A 317 6.41 -0.43 -2.49
N TYR A 318 5.23 -0.22 -3.09
CA TYR A 318 3.97 -0.39 -2.39
C TYR A 318 3.56 -1.87 -2.29
N VAL A 319 3.51 -2.40 -1.06
CA VAL A 319 3.23 -3.84 -0.80
C VAL A 319 1.95 -4.09 0.00
N TYR A 320 1.09 -3.07 0.12
CA TYR A 320 -0.22 -3.08 0.79
C TYR A 320 -0.23 -3.31 2.31
N SER A 321 0.49 -4.29 2.84
CA SER A 321 0.49 -4.63 4.27
C SER A 321 1.91 -4.89 4.83
N MET A 322 2.07 -4.78 6.15
CA MET A 322 3.34 -5.06 6.83
C MET A 322 3.77 -6.53 6.71
N ASP A 323 2.81 -7.47 6.76
CA ASP A 323 3.04 -8.90 6.58
C ASP A 323 3.59 -9.23 5.16
N ASN A 324 3.12 -8.52 4.13
CA ASN A 324 3.67 -8.65 2.78
C ASN A 324 5.10 -8.09 2.68
N TYR A 325 5.39 -6.98 3.38
CA TYR A 325 6.75 -6.46 3.52
C TYR A 325 7.67 -7.48 4.19
N GLU A 326 7.32 -7.99 5.38
CA GLU A 326 8.16 -8.93 6.13
C GLU A 326 8.48 -10.21 5.32
N LYS A 327 7.51 -10.71 4.55
CA LYS A 327 7.69 -11.85 3.63
C LYS A 327 8.70 -11.54 2.50
N LEU A 328 8.55 -10.40 1.82
CA LEU A 328 9.41 -10.02 0.71
C LEU A 328 10.82 -9.64 1.17
N ASP A 329 10.95 -8.94 2.30
CA ASP A 329 12.24 -8.58 2.87
C ASP A 329 13.01 -9.82 3.34
N LYS A 330 12.36 -10.74 4.09
CA LYS A 330 12.97 -12.02 4.48
C LYS A 330 13.45 -12.81 3.26
N ALA A 331 12.66 -12.85 2.19
CA ALA A 331 12.97 -13.63 0.99
C ALA A 331 14.09 -13.01 0.12
N HIS A 332 14.18 -11.68 0.03
CA HIS A 332 15.00 -11.03 -1.00
C HIS A 332 16.10 -10.09 -0.46
N LYS A 333 15.91 -9.46 0.71
CA LYS A 333 16.93 -8.66 1.43
C LYS A 333 17.65 -7.59 0.56
N ILE A 334 16.95 -6.98 -0.41
CA ILE A 334 17.53 -5.96 -1.29
C ILE A 334 17.29 -4.54 -0.82
N ASN A 335 18.37 -3.79 -0.60
CA ASN A 335 18.31 -2.38 -0.18
C ASN A 335 18.53 -1.39 -1.33
N ASN A 336 18.89 -1.88 -2.52
CA ASN A 336 19.27 -1.07 -3.69
C ASN A 336 18.87 -1.78 -5.00
N VAL A 337 18.46 -1.00 -6.01
CA VAL A 337 18.09 -1.51 -7.34
C VAL A 337 18.68 -0.68 -8.49
N ASP A 338 18.77 -1.29 -9.67
CA ASP A 338 19.03 -0.61 -10.93
C ASP A 338 17.71 -0.42 -11.71
N ILE A 339 17.42 0.82 -12.13
CA ILE A 339 16.12 1.21 -12.68
C ILE A 339 16.26 1.50 -14.17
N TYR A 340 15.35 0.95 -14.97
CA TYR A 340 15.32 1.07 -16.43
C TYR A 340 13.98 1.62 -16.93
N GLN A 341 13.97 2.12 -18.17
CA GLN A 341 12.77 2.55 -18.90
C GLN A 341 12.82 2.03 -20.35
N GLY A 342 11.65 1.71 -20.90
CA GLY A 342 11.49 1.26 -22.29
C GLY A 342 11.35 -0.26 -22.44
N GLY A 343 10.89 -0.67 -23.61
CA GLY A 343 10.42 -2.03 -23.90
C GLY A 343 8.93 -2.24 -23.60
N SER A 344 8.47 -3.46 -23.82
CA SER A 344 7.14 -3.99 -23.46
C SER A 344 7.03 -4.18 -21.94
N CYS A 345 7.00 -3.06 -21.21
CA CYS A 345 6.82 -3.07 -19.77
C CYS A 345 5.32 -3.05 -19.41
N LYS A 346 4.69 -4.23 -19.48
CA LYS A 346 3.26 -4.43 -19.14
C LYS A 346 3.10 -4.41 -17.62
N LEU A 347 2.13 -3.64 -17.13
CA LEU A 347 1.75 -3.66 -15.72
C LEU A 347 0.72 -4.77 -15.53
N LEU A 348 0.81 -5.54 -14.45
CA LEU A 348 -0.12 -6.62 -14.13
C LEU A 348 -0.88 -6.27 -12.86
N ASN A 349 -2.18 -6.58 -12.80
CA ASN A 349 -2.87 -6.58 -11.52
C ASN A 349 -2.47 -7.85 -10.75
N TYR A 350 -1.73 -7.68 -9.65
CA TYR A 350 -1.28 -8.83 -8.84
C TYR A 350 -2.32 -9.29 -7.83
N MET A 351 -3.20 -8.40 -7.37
CA MET A 351 -4.37 -8.74 -6.55
C MET A 351 -5.50 -9.36 -7.37
#